data_AF-A0A853STA6-F1
#
_entry.id   AF-A0A853STA6-F1
#
_cell.length_a   1.000
_cell.length_b   1.000
_cell.length_c   1.000
_cell.angle_alpha   90.00
_cell.angle_beta   90.00
_cell.angle_gamma   90.00
#
_symmetry.space_group_name_H-M   'P 1'
#
loop_
_entity.id
_entity.type
_entity.pdbx_description
1 polymer ?
#
loop_
_entity_poly.entity_id
_entity_poly.type
_entity_poly.pdbx_seq_one_letter_code
_entity_poly.pdbx_strand_id
1 'polypeptide(L)'
;MLQTVITHLLAVGLEVHEVSGASGFVPGCRIVSGALHVDPSCAPSALLHEAGHCAIVPARFRGFMSDNLSIGMKRMFDELNAMNLDPDHPLERAAIQCSDPEATAWAWAAGLAIGLAPDNIILDEEYNGSGAEIRSMLQTNQYIGINGLAHAGMCKRGIWVAEDIRYPKMEHWLQAA
;
A
#
# COMPACT_ATOMS: atom_id res chain seq x y z
N MET A 1 5.78 1.02 18.66
CA MET A 1 5.91 1.15 17.19
C MET A 1 4.72 0.51 16.49
N LEU A 2 4.46 -0.80 16.68
CA LEU A 2 3.30 -1.49 16.09
C LEU A 2 1.96 -0.80 16.37
N GLN A 3 1.67 -0.44 17.64
CA GLN A 3 0.42 0.25 17.98
C GLN A 3 0.24 1.60 17.24
N THR A 4 1.34 2.32 17.01
CA THR A 4 1.33 3.59 16.27
C THR A 4 0.94 3.36 14.82
N VAL A 5 1.46 2.28 14.20
CA VAL A 5 1.05 1.86 12.86
C VAL A 5 -0.44 1.51 12.86
N ILE A 6 -0.89 0.58 13.73
CA ILE A 6 -2.31 0.18 13.82
C ILE A 6 -3.24 1.39 13.97
N THR A 7 -2.91 2.32 14.87
CA THR A 7 -3.69 3.54 15.09
C THR A 7 -3.79 4.38 13.82
N HIS A 8 -2.70 4.52 13.07
CA HIS A 8 -2.70 5.24 11.81
C HIS A 8 -3.50 4.52 10.72
N LEU A 9 -3.36 3.20 10.60
CA LEU A 9 -4.12 2.40 9.63
C LEU A 9 -5.64 2.51 9.86
N LEU A 10 -6.07 2.44 11.12
CA LEU A 10 -7.47 2.69 11.49
C LEU A 10 -7.90 4.12 11.15
N ALA A 11 -7.06 5.12 11.42
CA ALA A 11 -7.37 6.52 11.15
C ALA A 11 -7.49 6.85 9.65
N VAL A 12 -6.75 6.14 8.78
CA VAL A 12 -6.88 6.29 7.32
C VAL A 12 -8.06 5.48 6.74
N GLY A 13 -8.72 4.65 7.55
CA GLY A 13 -9.92 3.90 7.19
C GLY A 13 -9.69 2.45 6.77
N LEU A 14 -8.51 1.87 7.03
CA LEU A 14 -8.32 0.43 6.89
C LEU A 14 -8.94 -0.31 8.07
N GLU A 15 -9.47 -1.50 7.80
CA GLU A 15 -9.96 -2.40 8.83
C GLU A 15 -8.79 -3.21 9.39
N VAL A 16 -8.58 -3.13 10.70
CA VAL A 16 -7.48 -3.81 11.40
C VAL A 16 -8.04 -4.54 12.62
N HIS A 17 -7.72 -5.82 12.74
CA HIS A 17 -8.09 -6.69 13.86
C HIS A 17 -6.84 -7.24 14.53
N GLU A 18 -6.69 -7.02 15.83
CA GLU A 18 -5.63 -7.67 16.58
C GLU A 18 -6.04 -9.13 16.85
N VAL A 19 -5.32 -10.08 16.26
CA VAL A 19 -5.64 -11.52 16.30
C VAL A 19 -4.36 -12.30 16.59
N SER A 20 -4.29 -12.89 17.79
CA SER A 20 -3.14 -13.70 18.19
C SER A 20 -2.98 -14.92 17.28
N GLY A 21 -1.74 -15.15 16.84
CA GLY A 21 -1.38 -16.20 15.88
C GLY A 21 -1.70 -15.87 14.42
N ALA A 22 -2.15 -14.65 14.10
CA ALA A 22 -2.34 -14.24 12.72
C ALA A 22 -1.01 -14.29 11.95
N SER A 23 -1.00 -15.01 10.83
CA SER A 23 0.15 -15.14 9.94
C SER A 23 -0.34 -15.52 8.56
N GLY A 24 0.19 -14.87 7.53
CA GLY A 24 -0.19 -15.05 6.14
C GLY A 24 1.04 -15.15 5.27
N PHE A 25 1.11 -14.30 4.23
CA PHE A 25 2.29 -14.21 3.38
C PHE A 25 3.52 -13.73 4.16
N VAL A 26 3.34 -12.73 5.03
CA VAL A 26 4.35 -12.28 5.99
C VAL A 26 4.05 -12.80 7.40
N PRO A 27 5.08 -13.05 8.23
CA PRO A 27 4.88 -13.39 9.64
C PRO A 27 4.12 -12.30 10.41
N GLY A 28 3.14 -12.69 11.21
CA GLY A 28 2.42 -11.78 12.11
C GLY A 28 1.31 -10.94 11.47
N CYS A 29 1.14 -10.97 10.14
CA CYS A 29 0.05 -10.28 9.45
C CYS A 29 -0.65 -11.21 8.47
N ARG A 30 -1.98 -11.15 8.41
CA ARG A 30 -2.80 -11.87 7.44
C ARG A 30 -3.90 -10.97 6.90
N ILE A 31 -4.02 -10.87 5.58
CA ILE A 31 -5.13 -10.18 4.94
C ILE A 31 -6.33 -11.13 4.84
N VAL A 32 -7.49 -10.71 5.35
CA VAL A 32 -8.76 -11.44 5.31
C VAL A 32 -9.85 -10.51 4.79
N SER A 33 -10.32 -10.77 3.57
CA SER A 33 -11.32 -9.96 2.86
C SER A 33 -11.06 -8.45 2.91
N GLY A 34 -9.79 -8.05 2.70
CA GLY A 34 -9.35 -6.65 2.72
C GLY A 34 -9.08 -6.07 4.11
N ALA A 35 -9.32 -6.82 5.19
CA ALA A 35 -8.97 -6.45 6.56
C ALA A 35 -7.60 -7.04 6.96
N LEU A 36 -6.85 -6.33 7.80
CA LEU A 36 -5.56 -6.76 8.31
C LEU A 36 -5.74 -7.43 9.67
N HIS A 37 -5.49 -8.74 9.75
CA HIS A 37 -5.40 -9.46 11.01
C HIS A 37 -3.94 -9.45 11.48
N VAL A 38 -3.70 -8.89 12.66
CA VAL A 38 -2.34 -8.55 13.14
C VAL A 38 -2.07 -9.26 14.47
N ASP A 39 -1.01 -10.06 14.50
CA ASP A 39 -0.46 -10.60 15.73
C ASP A 39 0.41 -9.54 16.45
N PRO A 40 0.45 -9.51 17.79
CA PRO A 40 1.29 -8.56 18.53
C PRO A 40 2.79 -8.62 18.21
N SER A 41 3.29 -9.71 17.63
CA SER A 41 4.68 -9.87 17.18
C SER A 41 4.95 -9.36 15.77
N CYS A 42 3.94 -8.87 15.04
CA CYS A 42 4.09 -8.38 13.68
C CYS A 42 5.12 -7.24 13.58
N ALA A 43 6.01 -7.34 12.58
CA ALA A 43 6.94 -6.27 12.27
C ALA A 43 6.18 -5.05 11.73
N PRO A 44 6.43 -3.83 12.23
CA PRO A 44 5.78 -2.60 11.75
C PRO A 44 5.97 -2.35 10.25
N SER A 45 7.14 -2.66 9.69
CA SER A 45 7.46 -2.56 8.27
C SER A 45 6.60 -3.49 7.42
N ALA A 46 6.55 -4.78 7.77
CA ALA A 46 5.71 -5.77 7.12
C ALA A 46 4.23 -5.38 7.17
N LEU A 47 3.74 -4.89 8.31
CA LEU A 47 2.35 -4.41 8.42
C LEU A 47 2.06 -3.22 7.49
N LEU A 48 2.98 -2.25 7.39
CA LEU A 48 2.82 -1.11 6.48
C LEU A 48 2.77 -1.55 5.01
N HIS A 49 3.59 -2.53 4.63
CA HIS A 49 3.61 -3.08 3.27
C HIS A 49 2.28 -3.80 2.93
N GLU A 50 1.82 -4.72 3.78
CA GLU A 50 0.53 -5.42 3.58
C GLU A 50 -0.66 -4.45 3.59
N ALA A 51 -0.60 -3.42 4.43
CA ALA A 51 -1.59 -2.33 4.43
C ALA A 51 -1.58 -1.55 3.11
N GLY A 52 -0.40 -1.33 2.52
CA GLY A 52 -0.23 -0.73 1.21
C GLY A 52 -0.99 -1.50 0.13
N HIS A 53 -0.89 -2.84 0.12
CA HIS A 53 -1.67 -3.67 -0.81
C HIS A 53 -3.19 -3.48 -0.66
N CYS A 54 -3.71 -3.39 0.56
CA CYS A 54 -5.13 -3.14 0.77
C CYS A 54 -5.54 -1.70 0.38
N ALA A 55 -4.67 -0.73 0.63
CA ALA A 55 -4.93 0.69 0.43
C ALA A 55 -5.01 1.09 -1.05
N ILE A 56 -4.13 0.53 -1.89
CA ILE A 56 -4.06 0.85 -3.32
C ILE A 56 -5.18 0.22 -4.14
N VAL A 57 -5.82 -0.83 -3.62
CA VAL A 57 -6.93 -1.52 -4.29
C VAL A 57 -8.22 -0.67 -4.22
N PRO A 58 -8.91 -0.44 -5.36
CA PRO A 58 -10.25 0.12 -5.44
C PRO A 58 -11.20 -0.42 -4.38
N ALA A 59 -11.98 0.46 -3.73
CA ALA A 59 -12.77 0.09 -2.56
C ALA A 59 -13.75 -1.05 -2.82
N ARG A 60 -14.32 -1.10 -4.04
CA ARG A 60 -15.22 -2.16 -4.50
C ARG A 60 -14.58 -3.54 -4.64
N PHE A 61 -13.26 -3.60 -4.82
CA PHE A 61 -12.53 -4.85 -5.03
C PHE A 61 -11.65 -5.22 -3.83
N ARG A 62 -11.47 -4.32 -2.86
CA ARG A 62 -10.63 -4.55 -1.67
C ARG A 62 -11.03 -5.82 -0.91
N GLY A 63 -12.33 -6.11 -0.84
CA GLY A 63 -12.86 -7.33 -0.22
C GLY A 63 -12.41 -8.64 -0.89
N PHE A 64 -11.85 -8.60 -2.10
CA PHE A 64 -11.30 -9.78 -2.78
C PHE A 64 -9.89 -10.13 -2.32
N MET A 65 -9.21 -9.21 -1.61
CA MET A 65 -7.86 -9.43 -1.13
C MET A 65 -7.91 -10.34 0.10
N SER A 66 -7.31 -11.52 0.00
CA SER A 66 -7.21 -12.49 1.08
C SER A 66 -6.02 -13.39 0.82
N ASP A 67 -5.18 -13.62 1.82
CA ASP A 67 -4.01 -14.50 1.76
C ASP A 67 -3.19 -14.29 0.47
N ASN A 68 -3.37 -15.16 -0.53
CA ASN A 68 -2.74 -15.00 -1.85
C ASN A 68 -3.46 -13.93 -2.69
N LEU A 69 -2.91 -12.72 -2.67
CA LEU A 69 -3.42 -11.56 -3.39
C LEU A 69 -3.59 -11.79 -4.89
N SER A 70 -2.80 -12.68 -5.53
CA SER A 70 -2.95 -12.95 -6.96
C SER A 70 -4.34 -13.47 -7.35
N ILE A 71 -5.01 -14.19 -6.44
CA ILE A 71 -6.39 -14.68 -6.64
C ILE A 71 -7.37 -13.50 -6.63
N GLY A 72 -7.23 -12.61 -5.63
CA GLY A 72 -8.04 -11.40 -5.52
C GLY A 72 -7.85 -10.45 -6.69
N MET A 73 -6.59 -10.25 -7.11
CA MET A 73 -6.23 -9.43 -8.27
C MET A 73 -6.82 -10.00 -9.55
N LYS A 74 -6.70 -11.31 -9.78
CA LYS A 74 -7.31 -11.95 -10.95
C LYS A 74 -8.82 -11.73 -10.97
N ARG A 75 -9.49 -11.90 -9.83
CA ARG A 75 -10.94 -11.66 -9.73
C ARG A 75 -11.30 -10.20 -10.02
N MET A 76 -10.53 -9.24 -9.51
CA MET A 76 -10.70 -7.82 -9.84
C MET A 76 -10.64 -7.59 -11.35
N PHE A 77 -9.64 -8.14 -12.04
CA PHE A 77 -9.51 -8.01 -13.50
C PHE A 77 -10.61 -8.75 -14.27
N ASP A 78 -11.07 -9.91 -13.80
CA ASP A 78 -12.21 -10.62 -14.40
C ASP A 78 -13.49 -9.77 -14.31
N GLU A 79 -13.74 -9.12 -13.17
CA GLU A 79 -14.88 -8.22 -12.99
C GLU A 79 -14.75 -6.94 -13.84
N LEU A 80 -13.56 -6.35 -13.95
CA LEU A 80 -13.30 -5.19 -14.83
C LEU A 80 -13.54 -5.52 -16.30
N ASN A 81 -13.01 -6.64 -16.77
CA ASN A 81 -13.23 -7.11 -18.13
C ASN A 81 -14.73 -7.29 -18.43
N ALA A 82 -15.51 -7.77 -17.46
CA ALA A 82 -16.95 -7.92 -17.61
C ALA A 82 -17.70 -6.57 -17.65
N MET A 83 -17.14 -5.50 -17.06
CA MET A 83 -17.73 -4.16 -17.12
C MET A 83 -17.54 -3.50 -18.50
N ASN A 84 -16.58 -3.96 -19.31
CA ASN A 84 -16.29 -3.43 -20.65
C ASN A 84 -16.17 -1.89 -20.67
N LEU A 85 -15.34 -1.38 -19.75
CA LEU A 85 -15.10 0.05 -19.57
C LEU A 85 -14.19 0.60 -20.67
N ASP A 86 -14.17 1.92 -20.79
CA ASP A 86 -13.15 2.60 -21.59
C ASP A 86 -11.74 2.28 -21.02
N PRO A 87 -10.72 2.01 -21.86
CA PRO A 87 -9.37 1.69 -21.36
C PRO A 87 -8.74 2.77 -20.45
N ASP A 88 -9.12 4.04 -20.63
CA ASP A 88 -8.66 5.16 -19.79
C ASP A 88 -9.64 5.49 -18.64
N HIS A 89 -10.65 4.64 -18.42
CA HIS A 89 -11.60 4.83 -17.33
C HIS A 89 -10.87 4.89 -15.98
N PRO A 90 -11.24 5.80 -15.05
CA PRO A 90 -10.52 5.97 -13.78
C PRO A 90 -10.33 4.68 -12.97
N LEU A 91 -11.33 3.79 -13.02
CA LEU A 91 -11.26 2.48 -12.36
C LEU A 91 -10.24 1.52 -13.01
N GLU A 92 -10.15 1.49 -14.35
CA GLU A 92 -9.13 0.69 -15.07
C GLU A 92 -7.74 1.20 -14.71
N ARG A 93 -7.56 2.53 -14.77
CA ARG A 93 -6.31 3.21 -14.40
C ARG A 93 -5.90 2.95 -12.95
N ALA A 94 -6.84 2.89 -12.01
CA ALA A 94 -6.54 2.56 -10.62
C ALA A 94 -6.13 1.09 -10.47
N ALA A 95 -6.87 0.17 -11.10
CA ALA A 95 -6.66 -1.27 -10.97
C ALA A 95 -5.30 -1.74 -11.50
N ILE A 96 -4.83 -1.20 -12.64
CA ILE A 96 -3.53 -1.56 -13.22
C ILE A 96 -2.32 -1.09 -12.38
N GLN A 97 -2.54 -0.20 -11.41
CA GLN A 97 -1.51 0.34 -10.50
C GLN A 97 -1.57 -0.33 -9.12
N CYS A 98 -2.23 -1.48 -8.99
CA CYS A 98 -2.35 -2.21 -7.73
C CYS A 98 -1.23 -3.26 -7.58
N SER A 99 0.04 -2.83 -7.53
CA SER A 99 1.19 -3.75 -7.48
C SER A 99 2.14 -3.48 -6.31
N ASP A 100 3.19 -4.32 -6.20
CA ASP A 100 4.18 -4.30 -5.11
C ASP A 100 4.95 -2.95 -5.00
N PRO A 101 5.39 -2.33 -6.11
CA PRO A 101 5.92 -0.98 -6.06
C PRO A 101 4.96 0.06 -5.46
N GLU A 102 3.69 0.08 -5.82
CA GLU A 102 2.74 1.05 -5.25
C GLU A 102 2.50 0.80 -3.76
N ALA A 103 2.41 -0.46 -3.34
CA ALA A 103 2.32 -0.83 -1.93
C ALA A 103 3.56 -0.36 -1.14
N THR A 104 4.76 -0.53 -1.71
CA THR A 104 6.03 -0.07 -1.13
C THR A 104 6.10 1.45 -1.01
N ALA A 105 5.68 2.18 -2.05
CA ALA A 105 5.62 3.64 -2.02
C ALA A 105 4.58 4.14 -1.00
N TRP A 106 3.43 3.46 -0.91
CA TRP A 106 2.41 3.78 0.08
C TRP A 106 2.92 3.57 1.51
N ALA A 107 3.57 2.43 1.77
CA ALA A 107 4.16 2.09 3.05
C ALA A 107 5.20 3.13 3.50
N TRP A 108 6.06 3.58 2.56
CA TRP A 108 7.00 4.67 2.79
C TRP A 108 6.31 5.97 3.22
N ALA A 109 5.29 6.41 2.49
CA ALA A 109 4.55 7.62 2.81
C ALA A 109 3.85 7.51 4.18
N ALA A 110 3.21 6.38 4.46
CA ALA A 110 2.51 6.13 5.72
C ALA A 110 3.48 6.11 6.91
N GLY A 111 4.62 5.41 6.79
CA GLY A 111 5.66 5.36 7.81
C GLY A 111 6.24 6.73 8.14
N LEU A 112 6.52 7.56 7.12
CA LEU A 112 6.98 8.92 7.33
C LEU A 112 5.91 9.81 7.97
N ALA A 113 4.62 9.63 7.63
CA ALA A 113 3.53 10.41 8.19
C ALA A 113 3.36 10.22 9.71
N ILE A 114 3.79 9.07 10.24
CA ILE A 114 3.80 8.77 11.69
C ILE A 114 5.19 8.89 12.33
N GLY A 115 6.17 9.43 11.60
CA GLY A 115 7.50 9.74 12.12
C GLY A 115 8.43 8.52 12.31
N LEU A 116 8.22 7.41 11.59
CA LEU A 116 9.18 6.32 11.57
C LEU A 116 10.45 6.73 10.82
N ALA A 117 11.59 6.22 11.29
CA ALA A 117 12.85 6.37 10.56
C ALA A 117 12.81 5.49 9.29
N PRO A 118 13.41 5.95 8.17
CA PRO A 118 13.42 5.23 6.89
C PRO A 118 13.75 3.73 6.95
N ASP A 119 14.73 3.36 7.77
CA ASP A 119 15.23 2.01 7.98
C ASP A 119 14.29 1.12 8.82
N ASN A 120 13.29 1.71 9.48
CA ASN A 120 12.19 0.98 10.13
C ASN A 120 10.94 0.86 9.24
N ILE A 121 10.94 1.45 8.04
CA ILE A 121 9.82 1.39 7.09
C ILE A 121 10.12 0.38 5.99
N ILE A 122 11.32 0.45 5.42
CA ILE A 122 11.80 -0.45 4.36
C ILE A 122 13.07 -1.10 4.90
N LEU A 123 13.04 -2.39 5.23
CA LEU A 123 14.19 -3.11 5.76
C LEU A 123 14.95 -3.80 4.62
N ASP A 124 16.28 -3.90 4.71
CA ASP A 124 17.06 -4.54 3.64
C ASP A 124 16.70 -6.02 3.44
N GLU A 125 16.48 -6.75 4.53
CA GLU A 125 16.15 -8.18 4.52
C GLU A 125 14.78 -8.50 3.90
N GLU A 126 13.83 -7.56 3.97
CA GLU A 126 12.50 -7.71 3.35
C GLU A 126 12.55 -7.54 1.82
N TYR A 127 13.62 -6.94 1.28
CA TYR A 127 13.79 -6.67 -0.15
C TYR A 127 15.05 -7.31 -0.73
N ASN A 128 15.41 -8.51 -0.27
CA ASN A 128 16.57 -9.28 -0.77
C ASN A 128 17.90 -8.50 -0.76
N GLY A 129 18.10 -7.63 0.23
CA GLY A 129 19.28 -6.78 0.36
C GLY A 129 19.24 -5.46 -0.41
N SER A 130 18.16 -5.15 -1.13
CA SER A 130 18.03 -3.92 -1.93
C SER A 130 17.34 -2.75 -1.20
N GLY A 131 17.00 -2.91 0.09
CA GLY A 131 16.25 -1.91 0.84
C GLY A 131 16.92 -0.52 0.84
N ALA A 132 18.25 -0.44 0.96
CA ALA A 132 18.99 0.83 0.92
C ALA A 132 18.82 1.59 -0.41
N GLU A 133 18.82 0.86 -1.53
CA GLU A 133 18.59 1.43 -2.85
C GLU A 133 17.14 1.90 -3.00
N ILE A 134 16.18 1.11 -2.52
CA ILE A 134 14.76 1.46 -2.50
C ILE A 134 14.51 2.72 -1.66
N ARG A 135 15.07 2.81 -0.45
CA ARG A 135 14.98 4.01 0.40
C ARG A 135 15.56 5.24 -0.30
N SER A 136 16.70 5.10 -0.96
CA SER A 136 17.32 6.19 -1.75
C SER A 136 16.40 6.66 -2.88
N MET A 137 15.81 5.74 -3.64
CA MET A 137 14.85 6.07 -4.71
C MET A 137 13.58 6.73 -4.17
N LEU A 138 13.05 6.25 -3.04
CA LEU A 138 11.86 6.81 -2.41
C LEU A 138 12.12 8.23 -1.88
N GLN A 139 13.26 8.43 -1.22
CA GLN A 139 13.67 9.72 -0.66
C GLN A 139 13.94 10.78 -1.73
N THR A 140 14.38 10.35 -2.93
CA THR A 140 14.62 11.23 -4.08
C THR A 140 13.45 11.33 -5.05
N ASN A 141 12.28 10.75 -4.72
CA ASN A 141 11.07 10.71 -5.58
C ASN A 141 11.24 9.99 -6.93
N GLN A 142 12.21 9.08 -7.01
CA GLN A 142 12.57 8.30 -8.21
C GLN A 142 12.01 6.87 -8.21
N TYR A 143 11.45 6.41 -7.10
CA TYR A 143 10.90 5.06 -7.02
C TYR A 143 9.65 4.89 -7.90
N ILE A 144 9.59 3.76 -8.63
CA ILE A 144 8.60 3.56 -9.70
C ILE A 144 7.16 3.56 -9.20
N GLY A 145 6.90 3.01 -8.01
CA GLY A 145 5.55 2.95 -7.42
C GLY A 145 4.92 4.33 -7.16
N ILE A 146 5.73 5.39 -7.07
CA ILE A 146 5.22 6.77 -6.95
C ILE A 146 4.46 7.17 -8.21
N ASN A 147 4.86 6.66 -9.38
CA ASN A 147 4.16 6.91 -10.63
C ASN A 147 2.75 6.29 -10.61
N GLY A 148 2.63 5.05 -10.14
CA GLY A 148 1.36 4.36 -10.03
C GLY A 148 0.41 5.03 -9.05
N LEU A 149 0.89 5.36 -7.84
CA LEU A 149 0.10 6.11 -6.85
C LEU A 149 -0.42 7.45 -7.42
N ALA A 150 0.43 8.19 -8.13
CA ALA A 150 0.02 9.45 -8.75
C ALA A 150 -0.98 9.24 -9.88
N HIS A 151 -0.79 8.21 -10.71
CA HIS A 151 -1.69 7.91 -11.82
C HIS A 151 -3.06 7.41 -11.34
N ALA A 152 -3.09 6.75 -10.18
CA ALA A 152 -4.28 6.34 -9.46
C ALA A 152 -4.89 7.49 -8.62
N GLY A 153 -4.33 8.70 -8.67
CA GLY A 153 -4.87 9.90 -8.03
C GLY A 153 -4.63 10.01 -6.52
N MET A 154 -3.71 9.23 -5.96
CA MET A 154 -3.47 9.20 -4.50
C MET A 154 -2.45 10.25 -4.03
N CYS A 155 -1.57 10.74 -4.91
CA CYS A 155 -0.58 11.76 -4.58
C CYS A 155 -0.18 12.59 -5.81
N LYS A 156 0.47 13.74 -5.58
CA LYS A 156 1.09 14.53 -6.65
C LYS A 156 2.57 14.24 -6.78
N ARG A 157 3.08 14.22 -8.02
CA ARG A 157 4.52 14.09 -8.34
C ARG A 157 4.95 15.07 -9.43
N GLY A 158 6.25 15.34 -9.49
CA GLY A 158 6.88 16.14 -10.54
C GLY A 158 7.61 17.37 -10.00
N ILE A 159 8.61 17.83 -10.76
CA ILE A 159 9.52 18.92 -10.34
C ILE A 159 8.81 20.27 -10.13
N TRP A 160 7.65 20.46 -10.76
CA TRP A 160 6.86 21.69 -10.70
C TRP A 160 5.78 21.67 -9.60
N VAL A 161 5.59 20.53 -8.91
CA VAL A 161 4.64 20.42 -7.79
C VAL A 161 5.30 20.99 -6.54
N ALA A 162 4.64 21.88 -5.81
CA ALA A 162 5.19 22.44 -4.57
C ALA A 162 5.51 21.34 -3.54
N GLU A 163 6.60 21.50 -2.80
CA GLU A 163 7.15 20.46 -1.92
C GLU A 163 6.19 20.03 -0.80
N ASP A 164 5.38 20.96 -0.31
CA ASP A 164 4.40 20.77 0.77
C ASP A 164 3.19 19.90 0.37
N ILE A 165 2.95 19.73 -0.93
CA ILE A 165 1.88 18.89 -1.49
C ILE A 165 2.39 17.74 -2.37
N ARG A 166 3.71 17.62 -2.53
CA ARG A 166 4.35 16.56 -3.32
C ARG A 166 4.46 15.28 -2.49
N TYR A 167 4.41 14.12 -3.14
CA TYR A 167 4.82 12.85 -2.52
C TYR A 167 6.13 13.05 -1.72
N PRO A 168 6.24 12.55 -0.48
CA PRO A 168 5.39 11.53 0.17
C PRO A 168 4.07 12.04 0.77
N LYS A 169 3.68 13.30 0.56
CA LYS A 169 2.34 13.76 0.95
C LYS A 169 1.27 13.09 0.09
N MET A 170 0.37 12.35 0.73
CA MET A 170 -0.77 11.70 0.10
C MET A 170 -1.98 12.63 0.10
N GLU A 171 -2.66 12.74 -1.04
CA GLU A 171 -3.99 13.39 -1.13
C GLU A 171 -5.08 12.45 -0.61
N HIS A 172 -4.93 11.16 -0.91
CA HIS A 172 -5.82 10.11 -0.47
C HIS A 172 -5.01 8.90 0.00
N TRP A 173 -5.34 8.39 1.19
CA TRP A 173 -4.70 7.20 1.75
C TRP A 173 -5.33 5.90 1.25
N LEU A 174 -6.58 5.93 0.78
CA LEU A 174 -7.26 4.77 0.20
C LEU A 174 -7.69 5.08 -1.23
N GLN A 175 -7.59 4.09 -2.10
CA GLN A 175 -8.13 4.18 -3.44
C GLN A 175 -9.66 4.16 -3.39
N ALA A 176 -10.26 5.21 -3.97
CA ALA A 176 -11.70 5.47 -3.91
C ALA A 176 -12.48 4.90 -5.12
N ALA A 177 -11.80 4.71 -6.25
CA ALA A 177 -12.40 4.13 -7.46
C ALA A 177 -13.04 2.74 -7.19
#